data_AF-A0A2N3FBD5-F1
#
_entry.id   AF-A0A2N3FBD5-F1
#
_cell.length_a   1.000
_cell.length_b   1.000
_cell.length_c   1.000
_cell.angle_alpha   90.00
_cell.angle_beta   90.00
_cell.angle_gamma   90.00
#
_symmetry.space_group_name_H-M   'P 1'
#
loop_
_entity.id
_entity.type
_entity.pdbx_description
1 polymer ?
#
loop_
_entity_poly.entity_id
_entity_poly.type
_entity_poly.pdbx_seq_one_letter_code
_entity_poly.pdbx_strand_id
1 'polypeptide(L)'
;MDETKGLPKRAEKVAGLLAQAAGADGDHLRSIDLDKLKADLNSARDEWLGVDRTAFGARLQELGIGADDVLKVDGLLEKAQSGRFVRPRTVGRDARFDF
;
A
#
# COMPACT_ATOMS: atom_id res chain seq x y z
N MET A 1 5.84 22.23 -19.07
CA MET A 1 5.56 20.88 -19.60
C MET A 1 5.15 20.06 -18.40
N ASP A 2 3.84 19.90 -18.26
CA ASP A 2 3.17 19.10 -17.24
C ASP A 2 3.49 17.62 -17.46
N GLU A 3 4.41 17.06 -16.68
CA GLU A 3 4.38 15.65 -16.36
C GLU A 3 3.73 15.54 -15.00
N THR A 4 2.49 15.05 -14.96
CA THR A 4 1.78 14.68 -13.74
C THR A 4 2.70 13.82 -12.88
N LYS A 5 3.28 14.46 -11.85
CA LYS A 5 4.03 13.84 -10.76
C LYS A 5 3.05 13.10 -9.84
N GLY A 6 2.24 12.24 -10.44
CA GLY A 6 1.20 11.44 -9.79
C GLY A 6 1.70 10.03 -9.53
N LEU A 7 1.17 9.42 -8.48
CA LEU A 7 1.43 8.03 -8.17
C LEU A 7 1.02 7.14 -9.36
N PRO A 8 1.74 6.02 -9.61
CA PRO A 8 1.32 5.04 -10.60
C PRO A 8 -0.13 4.60 -10.37
N LYS A 9 -0.87 4.30 -11.45
CA LYS A 9 -2.31 3.96 -11.36
C LYS A 9 -2.61 2.85 -10.34
N ARG A 10 -1.73 1.84 -10.24
CA ARG A 10 -1.84 0.77 -9.25
C ARG A 10 -1.71 1.31 -7.83
N ALA A 11 -0.72 2.15 -7.57
CA ALA A 11 -0.51 2.77 -6.26
C ALA A 11 -1.72 3.64 -5.87
N GLU A 12 -2.23 4.49 -6.77
CA GLU A 12 -3.45 5.26 -6.53
C GLU A 12 -4.65 4.36 -6.17
N LYS A 13 -4.86 3.28 -6.93
CA LYS A 13 -5.96 2.35 -6.69
C LYS A 13 -5.83 1.63 -5.36
N VAL A 14 -4.63 1.17 -5.02
CA VAL A 14 -4.34 0.54 -3.72
C VAL A 14 -4.50 1.52 -2.57
N ALA A 15 -4.06 2.78 -2.71
CA ALA A 15 -4.28 3.81 -1.71
C ALA A 15 -5.78 4.01 -1.43
N GLY A 16 -6.60 4.08 -2.48
CA GLY A 16 -8.06 4.17 -2.35
C GLY A 16 -8.70 2.95 -1.68
N LEU A 17 -8.21 1.74 -1.95
CA LEU A 17 -8.71 0.51 -1.28
C LEU A 17 -8.31 0.46 0.19
N LEU A 18 -7.09 0.87 0.53
CA LEU A 18 -6.61 0.98 1.90
C LEU A 18 -7.40 2.04 2.68
N ALA A 19 -7.68 3.18 2.07
CA ALA A 19 -8.45 4.25 2.70
C ALA A 19 -9.90 3.82 2.98
N GLN A 20 -10.55 3.13 2.04
CA GLN A 20 -11.88 2.57 2.27
C GLN A 20 -11.89 1.55 3.41
N ALA A 21 -10.85 0.70 3.50
CA ALA A 21 -10.71 -0.24 4.60
C ALA A 21 -10.48 0.45 5.94
N ALA A 22 -9.62 1.48 5.97
CA ALA A 22 -9.34 2.28 7.16
C ALA A 22 -10.58 3.04 7.64
N GLY A 23 -11.33 3.68 6.74
CA GLY A 23 -12.57 4.37 7.10
C GLY A 23 -13.64 3.45 7.70
N ALA A 24 -13.60 2.14 7.41
CA ALA A 24 -14.47 1.15 8.02
C ALA A 24 -14.01 0.68 9.41
N ASP A 25 -12.79 1.00 9.82
CA ASP A 25 -12.13 0.53 11.05
C ASP A 25 -11.52 1.72 11.85
N GLY A 26 -12.15 2.90 11.77
CA GLY A 26 -11.72 4.07 12.55
C GLY A 26 -10.34 4.60 12.18
N ASP A 27 -10.08 4.74 10.87
CA ASP A 27 -8.85 5.26 10.27
C ASP A 27 -7.63 4.32 10.38
N HIS A 28 -7.86 3.08 10.84
CA HIS A 28 -6.82 2.07 11.03
C HIS A 28 -6.87 0.94 10.00
N LEU A 29 -5.70 0.48 9.57
CA LEU A 29 -5.62 -0.67 8.67
C LEU A 29 -5.69 -1.96 9.47
N ARG A 30 -6.64 -2.82 9.13
CA ARG A 30 -6.67 -4.14 9.74
C ARG A 30 -5.49 -4.96 9.24
N SER A 31 -5.14 -5.91 10.09
CA SER A 31 -4.26 -7.03 9.83
C SER A 31 -4.38 -7.63 8.42
N ILE A 32 -5.61 -7.83 7.92
CA ILE A 32 -5.88 -8.42 6.59
C ILE A 32 -5.57 -7.45 5.44
N ASP A 33 -5.78 -6.15 5.64
CA ASP A 33 -5.53 -5.12 4.63
C ASP A 33 -4.02 -4.94 4.41
N LEU A 34 -3.23 -5.04 5.48
CA LEU A 34 -1.77 -5.12 5.39
C LEU A 34 -1.29 -6.41 4.71
N ASP A 35 -1.93 -7.55 4.96
CA ASP A 35 -1.57 -8.81 4.29
C ASP A 35 -1.90 -8.77 2.78
N LYS A 36 -2.98 -8.10 2.36
CA LYS A 36 -3.29 -7.81 0.94
C LYS A 36 -2.23 -6.93 0.28
N LEU A 37 -1.82 -5.86 0.96
CA LEU A 37 -0.75 -4.99 0.48
C LEU A 37 0.56 -5.76 0.28
N LYS A 38 0.95 -6.60 1.24
CA LYS A 38 2.14 -7.45 1.09
C LYS A 38 2.03 -8.38 -0.11
N ALA A 39 0.88 -9.00 -0.34
CA ALA A 39 0.68 -9.86 -1.50
C ALA A 39 0.82 -9.06 -2.81
N ASP A 40 0.26 -7.85 -2.87
CA ASP A 40 0.36 -6.98 -4.04
C ASP A 40 1.81 -6.51 -4.31
N LEU A 41 2.52 -6.09 -3.25
CA LEU A 41 3.92 -5.68 -3.31
C LEU A 41 4.84 -6.78 -3.85
N ASN A 42 4.57 -8.05 -3.51
CA ASN A 42 5.34 -9.17 -4.04
C ASN A 42 4.91 -9.55 -5.47
N SER A 43 3.61 -9.44 -5.79
CA SER A 43 3.06 -9.89 -7.08
C SER A 43 3.31 -8.90 -8.22
N ALA A 44 3.37 -7.60 -7.93
CA ALA A 44 3.55 -6.53 -8.91
C ALA A 44 4.80 -5.70 -8.61
N ARG A 45 5.87 -6.37 -8.17
CA ARG A 45 7.09 -5.72 -7.68
C ARG A 45 7.66 -4.69 -8.66
N ASP A 46 7.67 -4.99 -9.95
CA ASP A 46 8.13 -4.06 -10.99
C ASP A 46 7.34 -2.74 -11.02
N GLU A 47 6.02 -2.79 -10.77
CA GLU A 47 5.19 -1.58 -10.70
C GLU A 47 5.46 -0.77 -9.42
N TRP A 48 5.86 -1.44 -8.33
CA TRP A 48 6.14 -0.81 -7.04
C TRP A 48 7.57 -0.26 -6.93
N LEU A 49 8.51 -0.72 -7.77
CA LEU A 49 9.90 -0.24 -7.78
C LEU A 49 10.01 1.25 -8.12
N GLY A 50 9.12 1.76 -8.97
CA GLY A 50 9.09 3.17 -9.37
C GLY A 50 8.23 4.08 -8.50
N VAL A 51 7.59 3.55 -7.44
CA VAL A 51 6.69 4.33 -6.58
C VAL A 51 7.50 5.17 -5.60
N ASP A 52 7.33 6.49 -5.66
CA ASP A 52 7.85 7.40 -4.64
C ASP A 52 7.13 7.18 -3.31
N ARG A 53 7.87 6.69 -2.32
CA ARG A 53 7.30 6.31 -1.02
C ARG A 53 6.74 7.52 -0.26
N THR A 54 7.37 8.69 -0.39
CA THR A 54 6.94 9.93 0.27
C THR A 54 5.61 10.40 -0.31
N ALA A 55 5.47 10.39 -1.63
CA ALA A 55 4.23 10.71 -2.32
C ALA A 55 3.13 9.71 -1.96
N PHE A 56 3.45 8.41 -1.87
CA PHE A 56 2.50 7.38 -1.47
C PHE A 56 2.03 7.56 -0.03
N GLY A 57 2.95 7.80 0.90
CA GLY A 57 2.62 8.06 2.30
C GLY A 57 1.82 9.35 2.51
N ALA A 58 2.12 10.41 1.75
CA ALA A 58 1.32 11.64 1.75
C ALA A 58 -0.11 11.35 1.27
N ARG A 59 -0.25 10.60 0.17
CA ARG A 59 -1.54 10.22 -0.39
C ARG A 59 -2.40 9.43 0.60
N LEU A 60 -1.81 8.47 1.31
CA LEU A 60 -2.52 7.67 2.32
C LEU A 60 -3.05 8.55 3.46
N GLN A 61 -2.26 9.54 3.92
CA GLN A 61 -2.69 10.50 4.93
C GLN A 61 -3.80 11.44 4.42
N GLU A 62 -3.69 11.93 3.18
CA GLU A 62 -4.74 12.75 2.56
C GLU A 62 -6.08 12.00 2.46
N LEU A 63 -6.02 10.68 2.32
CA LEU A 63 -7.20 9.81 2.29
C LEU A 63 -7.70 9.39 3.68
N GLY A 64 -7.11 9.91 4.75
CA GLY A 64 -7.57 9.71 6.13
C GLY A 64 -6.92 8.53 6.86
N ILE A 65 -5.91 7.86 6.30
CA ILE A 65 -5.23 6.76 7.01
C ILE A 65 -4.36 7.34 8.12
N GLY A 66 -4.46 6.76 9.32
CA GLY A 66 -3.66 7.16 10.48
C GLY A 66 -2.15 7.06 10.25
N ALA A 67 -1.40 7.98 10.86
CA ALA A 67 0.06 8.09 10.67
C ALA A 67 0.83 6.81 11.04
N ASP A 68 0.38 6.06 12.07
CA ASP A 68 0.97 4.78 12.46
C ASP A 68 0.84 3.72 11.34
N ASP A 69 -0.32 3.66 10.70
CA ASP A 69 -0.56 2.75 9.59
C ASP A 69 0.18 3.19 8.32
N VAL A 70 0.30 4.49 8.08
CA VAL A 70 1.14 5.03 7.01
C VAL A 70 2.61 4.61 7.19
N LEU A 71 3.16 4.68 8.41
CA LEU A 71 4.52 4.23 8.71
C LEU A 71 4.69 2.72 8.49
N LYS A 72 3.68 1.91 8.85
CA LYS A 72 3.69 0.46 8.54
C LYS A 72 3.74 0.24 7.03
N VAL A 73 2.91 0.94 6.26
CA VAL A 73 2.84 0.81 4.80
C VAL A 73 4.16 1.23 4.14
N ASP A 74 4.76 2.34 4.57
CA ASP A 74 6.08 2.79 4.09
C ASP A 74 7.15 1.72 4.34
N GLY A 75 7.20 1.15 5.55
CA GLY A 75 8.14 0.07 5.88
C GLY A 75 7.93 -1.22 5.09
N LEU A 76 6.71 -1.51 4.63
CA LEU A 76 6.46 -2.65 3.73
C LEU A 76 6.94 -2.34 2.31
N LEU A 77 6.68 -1.12 1.83
CA LEU A 77 7.11 -0.65 0.51
C LEU A 77 8.65 -0.62 0.40
N GLU A 78 9.34 -0.10 1.42
CA GLU A 78 10.81 -0.14 1.51
C GLU A 78 11.36 -1.56 1.36
N LYS A 79 10.78 -2.52 2.09
CA LYS A 79 11.22 -3.92 2.06
C LYS A 79 11.02 -4.52 0.67
N ALA A 80 9.86 -4.28 0.06
CA ALA A 80 9.55 -4.76 -1.29
C ALA A 80 10.52 -4.17 -2.33
N GLN A 81 10.80 -2.86 -2.26
CA GLN A 81 11.74 -2.17 -3.16
C GLN A 81 13.18 -2.65 -2.97
N SER A 82 13.59 -2.93 -1.72
CA SER A 82 14.90 -3.52 -1.39
C SER A 82 15.04 -5.00 -1.80
N GLY A 83 14.00 -5.59 -2.38
CA GLY A 83 13.98 -7.00 -2.79
C GLY A 83 13.85 -8.00 -1.67
N ARG A 84 13.42 -7.56 -0.49
CA ARG A 84 13.04 -8.44 0.60
C ARG A 84 11.60 -8.89 0.41
N PHE A 85 11.40 -10.20 0.42
CA PHE A 85 10.05 -10.78 0.36
C PHE A 85 9.25 -10.37 1.60
N VAL A 86 8.12 -9.72 1.40
CA VAL A 86 7.27 -9.26 2.50
C VAL A 86 6.22 -10.32 2.76
N ARG A 87 6.45 -11.23 3.71
CA ARG A 87 5.61 -12.42 3.88
C ARG A 87 4.22 -12.05 4.42
N PRO A 88 3.12 -12.30 3.68
CA PRO A 88 1.78 -12.25 4.26
C PRO A 88 1.60 -13.40 5.24
N ARG A 89 0.80 -13.21 6.30
CA ARG A 89 0.42 -14.33 7.18
C ARG A 89 -0.38 -15.38 6.40
N THR A 90 -0.29 -16.64 6.82
CA THR A 90 -0.84 -17.82 6.10
C THR A 90 -2.32 -17.70 5.71
N VAL A 91 -3.12 -17.03 6.53
CA VAL A 91 -4.55 -16.75 6.26
C VAL A 91 -4.78 -15.69 5.17
N GLY A 92 -3.77 -14.88 4.85
CA GLY A 92 -3.79 -13.86 3.82
C GLY A 92 -3.12 -14.26 2.51
N ARG A 93 -2.73 -15.52 2.31
CA ARG A 93 -2.11 -15.97 1.04
C ARG A 93 -3.04 -15.79 -0.17
N ASP A 94 -4.34 -15.84 0.09
CA ASP A 94 -5.41 -15.59 -0.90
C ASP A 94 -5.95 -14.16 -0.85
N ALA A 95 -5.52 -13.38 0.15
CA ALA A 95 -5.97 -12.00 0.30
C ALA A 95 -5.28 -11.14 -0.76
N ARG A 96 -6.00 -10.88 -1.86
CA ARG A 96 -5.61 -9.96 -2.92
C ARG A 96 -6.53 -8.76 -2.93
N PHE A 97 -6.04 -7.65 -3.46
CA PHE A 97 -6.94 -6.59 -3.90
C PHE A 97 -7.66 -7.06 -5.16
N ASP A 98 -8.98 -6.91 -5.18
CA ASP A 98 -9.80 -7.10 -6.37
C ASP A 98 -9.80 -5.77 -7.12
N PHE A 99 -9.38 -5.78 -8.38
CA PHE A 99 -9.18 -4.59 -9.20
C PHE A 99 -10.04 -4.66 -10.46
#